data_AF-A0AAW2HW75-F1
#
_entry.id   AF-A0AAW2HW75-F1
#
_cell.length_a   1.000
_cell.length_b   1.000
_cell.length_c   1.000
_cell.angle_alpha   90.00
_cell.angle_beta   90.00
_cell.angle_gamma   90.00
#
_symmetry.space_group_name_H-M   'P 1'
#
loop_
_entity.id
_entity.type
_entity.pdbx_description
1 polymer ?
#
loop_
_entity_poly.entity_id
_entity_poly.type
_entity_poly.pdbx_seq_one_letter_code
_entity_poly.pdbx_strand_id
1 'polypeptide(L)'
;MAIQCVGTILQSSKQAVDELMFVLFRTVCNFPKQISLLCFCLNEKMSGCHHNHNITSSSVYQTLDELDFERGIWSAAQSNDLPKVLNFIKKGVNVNLTDKSGYTALHYASRNGHLEMCKLLLSHNADVNSLTRAGRASSLHRTASAGHTDVFQFLLESGAKTDFKDSDGKTVLHRAVEANQENIVKIILDVDPQLAHEVDNKGLLPIDLSRSDNIKNILENVPN
;
A
#
# COMPACT_ATOMS: atom_id res chain seq x y z
N MET A 1 -51.07 -18.48 -17.61
CA MET A 1 -50.52 -19.07 -16.37
C MET A 1 -49.05 -19.48 -16.48
N ALA A 2 -48.57 -20.10 -17.56
CA ALA A 2 -47.16 -20.55 -17.65
C ALA A 2 -46.10 -19.43 -17.66
N ILE A 3 -46.41 -18.24 -18.19
CA ILE A 3 -45.46 -17.12 -18.30
C ILE A 3 -45.15 -16.48 -16.92
N GLN A 4 -46.11 -16.50 -15.99
CA GLN A 4 -45.89 -15.95 -14.64
C GLN A 4 -45.00 -16.86 -13.76
N CYS A 5 -45.07 -18.19 -13.93
CA CYS A 5 -44.20 -19.13 -13.20
C CYS A 5 -42.73 -19.06 -13.64
N VAL A 6 -42.46 -18.88 -14.94
CA VAL A 6 -41.08 -18.75 -15.45
C VAL A 6 -40.45 -17.43 -14.99
N GLY A 7 -41.23 -16.34 -14.93
CA GLY A 7 -40.77 -15.06 -14.43
C GLY A 7 -40.36 -15.09 -12.96
N THR A 8 -41.13 -15.77 -12.11
CA THR A 8 -40.81 -15.89 -10.66
C THR A 8 -39.61 -16.79 -10.39
N ILE A 9 -39.41 -17.84 -11.19
CA ILE A 9 -38.23 -18.73 -11.08
C ILE A 9 -36.95 -18.01 -11.54
N LEU A 10 -37.01 -17.18 -12.59
CA LEU A 10 -35.87 -16.38 -13.04
C LEU A 10 -35.51 -15.26 -12.06
N GLN A 11 -36.50 -14.71 -11.35
CA GLN A 11 -36.28 -13.64 -10.37
C GLN A 11 -35.62 -14.18 -9.10
N SER A 12 -36.02 -15.36 -8.64
CA SER A 12 -35.39 -16.04 -7.50
C SER A 12 -34.01 -16.60 -7.85
N SER A 13 -33.76 -17.03 -9.10
CA SER A 13 -32.41 -17.43 -9.53
C SER A 13 -31.46 -16.23 -9.65
N LYS A 14 -31.94 -15.08 -10.15
CA LYS A 14 -31.12 -13.86 -10.24
C LYS A 14 -30.76 -13.33 -8.85
N GLN A 15 -31.73 -13.28 -7.94
CA GLN A 15 -31.49 -12.83 -6.57
C GLN A 15 -30.54 -13.77 -5.81
N ALA A 16 -30.63 -15.10 -6.05
CA ALA A 16 -29.69 -16.06 -5.50
C ALA A 16 -28.27 -15.92 -6.10
N VAL A 17 -28.14 -15.61 -7.40
CA VAL A 17 -26.85 -15.37 -8.05
C VAL A 17 -26.24 -14.04 -7.58
N ASP A 18 -27.05 -13.01 -7.38
CA ASP A 18 -26.60 -11.71 -6.86
C ASP A 18 -26.16 -11.83 -5.40
N GLU A 19 -26.89 -12.58 -4.55
CA GLU A 19 -26.45 -12.90 -3.18
C GLU A 19 -25.21 -13.78 -3.15
N LEU A 20 -25.11 -14.79 -4.02
CA LEU A 20 -23.91 -15.62 -4.15
C LEU A 20 -22.71 -14.81 -4.63
N MET A 21 -22.89 -13.89 -5.59
CA MET A 21 -21.85 -12.97 -6.05
C MET A 21 -21.44 -11.99 -4.96
N PHE A 22 -22.38 -11.47 -4.16
CA PHE A 22 -22.09 -10.56 -3.05
C PHE A 22 -21.36 -11.26 -1.90
N VAL A 23 -21.76 -12.50 -1.56
CA VAL A 23 -21.09 -13.36 -0.59
C VAL A 23 -19.72 -13.78 -1.12
N LEU A 24 -19.60 -14.18 -2.39
CA LEU A 24 -18.31 -14.48 -3.02
C LEU A 24 -17.41 -13.25 -3.05
N PHE A 25 -17.91 -12.07 -3.37
CA PHE A 25 -17.13 -10.83 -3.37
C PHE A 25 -16.55 -10.54 -1.98
N ARG A 26 -17.37 -10.61 -0.92
CA ARG A 26 -16.88 -10.46 0.47
C ARG A 26 -15.88 -11.55 0.90
N THR A 27 -16.05 -12.78 0.42
CA THR A 27 -15.21 -13.92 0.84
C THR A 27 -13.90 -13.99 0.04
N VAL A 28 -13.92 -13.56 -1.23
CA VAL A 28 -12.81 -13.64 -2.19
C VAL A 28 -11.88 -12.43 -2.11
N CYS A 29 -12.33 -11.29 -1.55
CA CYS A 29 -11.45 -10.14 -1.26
C CYS A 29 -10.27 -10.47 -0.31
N ASN A 30 -10.26 -11.63 0.36
CA ASN A 30 -9.12 -12.11 1.15
C ASN A 30 -8.09 -12.95 0.35
N PHE A 31 -8.37 -13.34 -0.89
CA PHE A 31 -7.49 -14.22 -1.68
C PHE A 31 -7.40 -13.81 -3.17
N PRO A 32 -6.51 -12.87 -3.53
CA PRO A 32 -6.42 -12.32 -4.89
C PRO A 32 -6.01 -13.33 -5.98
N LYS A 33 -5.52 -14.53 -5.62
CA LYS A 33 -5.17 -15.59 -6.58
C LYS A 33 -6.38 -16.40 -7.07
N GLN A 34 -7.51 -16.39 -6.36
CA GLN A 34 -8.70 -17.16 -6.77
C GLN A 34 -9.59 -16.41 -7.76
N ILE A 35 -9.48 -15.08 -7.86
CA ILE A 35 -10.30 -14.27 -8.79
C ILE A 35 -9.97 -14.59 -10.25
N SER A 36 -8.69 -14.72 -10.62
CA SER A 36 -8.33 -15.04 -12.02
C SER A 36 -8.69 -16.47 -12.39
N LEU A 37 -8.61 -17.40 -11.44
CA LEU A 37 -8.95 -18.80 -11.63
C LEU A 37 -10.48 -18.99 -11.72
N LEU A 38 -11.27 -18.28 -10.91
CA LEU A 38 -12.73 -18.26 -11.04
C LEU A 38 -13.16 -17.65 -12.38
N CYS A 39 -12.51 -16.58 -12.82
CA CYS A 39 -12.80 -15.96 -14.12
C CYS A 39 -12.50 -16.91 -15.29
N PHE A 40 -11.43 -17.71 -15.19
CA PHE A 40 -11.09 -18.75 -16.17
C PHE A 40 -12.05 -19.95 -16.11
N CYS A 41 -12.37 -20.45 -14.91
CA CYS A 41 -13.28 -21.58 -14.69
C CYS A 41 -14.73 -21.28 -15.05
N LEU A 42 -15.21 -20.04 -14.85
CA LEU A 42 -16.53 -19.60 -15.30
C LEU A 42 -16.58 -19.52 -16.83
N ASN A 43 -15.49 -19.10 -17.49
CA ASN A 43 -15.42 -19.06 -18.95
C ASN A 43 -15.42 -20.46 -19.59
N GLU A 44 -14.67 -21.42 -19.03
CA GLU A 44 -14.63 -22.78 -19.60
C GLU A 44 -15.94 -23.55 -19.37
N LYS A 45 -16.58 -23.44 -18.20
CA LYS A 45 -17.87 -24.13 -17.94
C LYS A 45 -19.06 -23.55 -18.71
N MET A 46 -18.99 -22.29 -19.16
CA MET A 46 -20.06 -21.63 -19.92
C MET A 46 -19.98 -21.86 -21.43
N SER A 47 -18.87 -22.44 -21.93
CA SER A 47 -18.70 -22.76 -23.34
C SER A 47 -19.55 -23.96 -23.84
N GLY A 48 -20.14 -24.73 -22.91
CA GLY A 48 -21.01 -25.87 -23.22
C GLY A 48 -22.52 -25.57 -23.24
N CYS A 49 -22.94 -24.35 -22.89
CA CYS A 49 -24.36 -23.98 -22.83
C CYS A 49 -24.72 -23.07 -24.00
N HIS A 50 -25.01 -23.66 -25.17
CA HIS A 50 -25.74 -22.97 -26.22
C HIS A 50 -27.16 -22.69 -25.71
N HIS A 51 -27.35 -21.57 -25.01
CA HIS A 51 -28.47 -20.64 -25.11
C HIS A 51 -28.37 -19.62 -23.96
N ASN A 52 -28.00 -18.40 -24.35
CA ASN A 52 -28.45 -17.13 -23.78
C ASN A 52 -28.31 -16.94 -22.26
N HIS A 53 -27.09 -16.61 -21.82
CA HIS A 53 -26.96 -15.57 -20.79
C HIS A 53 -25.83 -14.62 -21.18
N ASN A 54 -26.26 -13.42 -21.57
CA ASN A 54 -25.55 -12.16 -21.55
C ASN A 54 -24.99 -11.86 -20.13
N ILE A 55 -24.08 -12.70 -19.62
CA ILE A 55 -23.02 -12.21 -18.74
C ILE A 55 -22.07 -11.49 -19.69
N THR A 56 -22.54 -10.34 -20.17
CA THR A 56 -21.86 -9.55 -21.16
C THR A 56 -20.51 -9.17 -20.59
N SER A 57 -19.54 -9.07 -21.48
CA SER A 57 -18.37 -8.23 -21.34
C SER A 57 -18.58 -7.00 -20.43
N SER A 58 -19.76 -6.36 -20.46
CA SER A 58 -20.15 -5.23 -19.59
C SER A 58 -20.04 -5.49 -18.08
N SER A 59 -20.36 -6.69 -17.60
CA SER A 59 -20.26 -7.03 -16.16
C SER A 59 -18.81 -7.26 -15.71
N VAL A 60 -18.00 -7.87 -16.59
CA VAL A 60 -16.55 -8.01 -16.38
C VAL A 60 -15.85 -6.65 -16.48
N TYR A 61 -16.26 -5.79 -17.42
CA TYR A 61 -15.76 -4.42 -17.52
C TYR A 61 -16.21 -3.55 -16.35
N GLN A 62 -17.44 -3.70 -15.84
CA GLN A 62 -17.87 -3.05 -14.60
C GLN A 62 -17.00 -3.46 -13.41
N THR A 63 -16.65 -4.75 -13.29
CA THR A 63 -15.71 -5.19 -12.23
C THR A 63 -14.29 -4.68 -12.42
N LEU A 64 -13.85 -4.43 -13.66
CA LEU A 64 -12.55 -3.80 -13.93
C LEU A 64 -12.56 -2.30 -13.59
N ASP A 65 -13.65 -1.59 -13.90
CA ASP A 65 -13.85 -0.18 -13.55
C ASP A 65 -13.86 0.04 -12.03
N GLU A 66 -14.46 -0.89 -11.27
CA GLU A 66 -14.44 -0.87 -9.79
C GLU A 66 -13.04 -1.12 -9.22
N LEU A 67 -12.28 -2.04 -9.82
CA LEU A 67 -10.88 -2.30 -9.43
C LEU A 67 -9.96 -1.13 -9.78
N ASP A 68 -10.17 -0.45 -10.91
CA ASP A 68 -9.39 0.74 -11.29
C ASP A 68 -9.75 1.96 -10.42
N PHE A 69 -11.00 2.04 -9.95
CA PHE A 69 -11.43 3.07 -9.01
C PHE A 69 -10.69 2.97 -7.66
N GLU A 70 -10.64 1.78 -7.04
CA GLU A 70 -9.95 1.58 -5.76
C GLU A 70 -8.44 1.86 -5.86
N ARG A 71 -7.81 1.46 -6.97
CA ARG A 71 -6.38 1.70 -7.24
C ARG A 71 -6.06 3.18 -7.45
N GLY A 72 -7.06 3.99 -7.79
CA GLY A 72 -6.91 5.42 -8.04
C GLY A 72 -6.36 6.19 -6.85
N ILE A 73 -6.53 5.69 -5.61
CA ILE A 73 -6.03 6.37 -4.41
C ILE A 73 -4.50 6.46 -4.39
N TRP A 74 -3.78 5.47 -4.92
CA TRP A 74 -2.31 5.48 -4.95
C TRP A 74 -1.77 6.51 -5.93
N SER A 75 -2.33 6.55 -7.15
CA SER A 75 -1.91 7.52 -8.16
C SER A 75 -2.24 8.94 -7.75
N ALA A 76 -3.41 9.16 -7.13
CA ALA A 76 -3.78 10.46 -6.57
C ALA A 76 -2.85 10.90 -5.42
N ALA A 77 -2.49 10.00 -4.51
CA ALA A 77 -1.51 10.29 -3.46
C ALA A 77 -0.12 10.59 -4.04
N GLN A 78 0.30 9.81 -5.04
CA GLN A 78 1.57 10.00 -5.75
C GLN A 78 1.65 11.34 -6.48
N SER A 79 0.54 11.84 -7.03
CA SER A 79 0.46 13.13 -7.74
C SER A 79 0.05 14.31 -6.85
N ASN A 80 -0.06 14.11 -5.53
CA ASN A 80 -0.52 15.11 -4.56
C ASN A 80 -1.94 15.67 -4.80
N ASP A 81 -2.84 14.88 -5.39
CA ASP A 81 -4.22 15.29 -5.66
C ASP A 81 -5.11 15.09 -4.42
N LEU A 82 -5.04 16.04 -3.48
CA LEU A 82 -5.79 16.02 -2.22
C LEU A 82 -7.31 15.86 -2.44
N PRO A 83 -7.97 16.64 -3.34
CA PRO A 83 -9.40 16.48 -3.58
C PRO A 83 -9.77 15.08 -4.05
N LYS A 84 -8.96 14.47 -4.92
CA LYS A 84 -9.23 13.14 -5.45
C LYS A 84 -9.03 12.05 -4.40
N VAL A 85 -7.99 12.13 -3.57
CA VAL A 85 -7.82 11.23 -2.42
C VAL A 85 -8.99 11.33 -1.46
N LEU A 86 -9.42 12.55 -1.12
CA LEU A 86 -10.58 12.76 -0.26
C LEU A 86 -11.87 12.18 -0.86
N ASN A 87 -12.07 12.32 -2.17
CA ASN A 87 -13.21 11.73 -2.86
C ASN A 87 -13.19 10.20 -2.82
N PHE A 88 -12.03 9.57 -2.96
CA PHE A 88 -11.89 8.11 -2.79
C PHE A 88 -12.26 7.68 -1.38
N ILE A 89 -11.73 8.35 -0.35
CA ILE A 89 -12.04 8.05 1.05
C ILE A 89 -13.55 8.22 1.33
N LYS A 90 -14.17 9.31 0.85
CA LYS A 90 -15.62 9.54 0.98
C LYS A 90 -16.47 8.45 0.33
N LYS A 91 -15.97 7.83 -0.75
CA LYS A 91 -16.62 6.72 -1.45
C LYS A 91 -16.32 5.35 -0.82
N GLY A 92 -15.64 5.32 0.33
CA GLY A 92 -15.39 4.10 1.09
C GLY A 92 -14.14 3.32 0.67
N VAL A 93 -13.26 3.90 -0.16
CA VAL A 93 -11.98 3.26 -0.49
C VAL A 93 -11.15 3.16 0.79
N ASN A 94 -10.67 1.95 1.09
CA ASN A 94 -9.79 1.71 2.22
C ASN A 94 -8.49 2.52 2.07
N VAL A 95 -8.22 3.43 3.00
CA VAL A 95 -7.00 4.27 2.99
C VAL A 95 -5.71 3.43 3.07
N ASN A 96 -5.79 2.24 3.66
CA ASN A 96 -4.70 1.28 3.82
C ASN A 96 -4.66 0.25 2.69
N LEU A 97 -5.41 0.46 1.60
CA LEU A 97 -5.35 -0.40 0.42
C LEU A 97 -3.91 -0.45 -0.10
N THR A 98 -3.42 -1.67 -0.35
CA THR A 98 -2.05 -1.91 -0.81
C THR A 98 -1.99 -2.35 -2.27
N ASP A 99 -0.99 -1.88 -3.01
CA ASP A 99 -0.72 -2.34 -4.37
C ASP A 99 -0.13 -3.76 -4.42
N LYS A 100 0.22 -4.24 -5.62
CA LYS A 100 0.85 -5.55 -5.82
C LYS A 100 2.23 -5.67 -5.15
N SER A 101 2.83 -4.58 -4.73
CA SER A 101 4.09 -4.53 -4.00
C SER A 101 3.87 -4.24 -2.50
N GLY A 102 2.63 -4.08 -2.05
CA GLY A 102 2.28 -3.75 -0.67
C GLY A 102 2.35 -2.26 -0.33
N TYR A 103 2.45 -1.37 -1.32
CA TYR A 103 2.48 0.07 -1.09
C TYR A 103 1.09 0.61 -0.82
N THR A 104 0.96 1.40 0.24
CA THR A 104 -0.24 2.20 0.53
C THR A 104 -0.10 3.60 -0.06
N ALA A 105 -1.19 4.37 -0.07
CA ALA A 105 -1.18 5.79 -0.43
C ALA A 105 -0.14 6.58 0.40
N LEU A 106 0.02 6.24 1.70
CA LEU A 106 0.98 6.90 2.58
C LEU A 106 2.42 6.67 2.14
N HIS A 107 2.77 5.47 1.66
CA HIS A 107 4.12 5.21 1.14
C HIS A 107 4.45 6.10 -0.06
N TYR A 108 3.50 6.29 -0.98
CA TYR A 108 3.69 7.16 -2.15
C TYR A 108 3.81 8.63 -1.75
N ALA A 109 2.91 9.12 -0.90
CA ALA A 109 2.97 10.49 -0.40
C ALA A 109 4.28 10.77 0.35
N SER A 110 4.71 9.83 1.18
CA SER A 110 5.90 9.94 2.02
C SER A 110 7.20 9.92 1.22
N ARG A 111 7.26 9.06 0.19
CA ARG A 111 8.39 8.99 -0.75
C ARG A 111 8.55 10.26 -1.59
N ASN A 112 7.45 10.93 -1.90
CA ASN A 112 7.45 12.12 -2.77
C ASN A 112 7.46 13.45 -2.00
N GLY A 113 7.48 13.42 -0.65
CA GLY A 113 7.58 14.64 0.16
C GLY A 113 6.25 15.39 0.29
N HIS A 114 5.12 14.73 0.07
CA HIS A 114 3.80 15.37 0.12
C HIS A 114 3.28 15.45 1.56
N LEU A 115 3.77 16.40 2.35
CA LEU A 115 3.43 16.56 3.76
C LEU A 115 1.91 16.69 4.01
N GLU A 116 1.23 17.57 3.28
CA GLU A 116 -0.22 17.76 3.44
C GLU A 116 -1.03 16.51 3.07
N MET A 117 -0.55 15.74 2.09
CA MET A 117 -1.15 14.43 1.76
C MET A 117 -0.93 13.42 2.89
N CYS A 118 0.25 13.39 3.51
CA CYS A 118 0.52 12.52 4.66
C CYS A 118 -0.41 12.88 5.83
N LYS A 119 -0.59 14.17 6.13
CA LYS A 119 -1.55 14.65 7.14
C LYS A 119 -2.97 14.22 6.84
N LEU A 120 -3.41 14.38 5.59
CA LEU A 120 -4.75 13.97 5.16
C LEU A 120 -4.96 12.46 5.33
N LEU A 121 -3.98 11.64 4.93
CA LEU A 121 -4.09 10.18 5.03
C LEU A 121 -4.11 9.72 6.50
N LEU A 122 -3.22 10.23 7.35
CA LEU A 122 -3.16 9.86 8.76
C LEU A 122 -4.39 10.33 9.54
N SER A 123 -4.95 11.51 9.24
CA SER A 123 -6.22 11.96 9.82
C SER A 123 -7.42 11.10 9.45
N HIS A 124 -7.29 10.24 8.42
CA HIS A 124 -8.28 9.26 8.02
C HIS A 124 -7.86 7.82 8.36
N ASN A 125 -7.04 7.65 9.40
CA ASN A 125 -6.61 6.35 9.94
C ASN A 125 -5.72 5.53 9.00
N ALA A 126 -4.90 6.18 8.17
CA ALA A 126 -3.80 5.49 7.51
C ALA A 126 -2.84 4.93 8.56
N ASP A 127 -2.45 3.67 8.39
CA ASP A 127 -1.48 3.01 9.26
C ASP A 127 -0.07 3.50 8.92
N VAL A 128 0.48 4.29 9.83
CA VAL A 128 1.82 4.87 9.73
C VAL A 128 2.93 3.81 9.69
N ASN A 129 2.66 2.63 10.25
CA ASN A 129 3.63 1.54 10.43
C ASN A 129 3.43 0.39 9.43
N SER A 130 2.56 0.56 8.42
CA SER A 130 2.40 -0.39 7.34
C SER A 130 3.72 -0.65 6.63
N LEU A 131 3.97 -1.92 6.28
CA LEU A 131 5.18 -2.37 5.60
C LEU A 131 4.85 -2.82 4.18
N THR A 132 5.69 -2.44 3.22
CA THR A 132 5.58 -2.97 1.86
C THR A 132 5.85 -4.47 1.86
N ARG A 133 5.05 -5.23 1.10
CA ARG A 133 5.29 -6.67 0.89
C ARG A 133 6.61 -6.88 0.16
N ALA A 134 6.84 -6.08 -0.88
CA ALA A 134 8.11 -6.02 -1.57
C ALA A 134 9.08 -5.18 -0.74
N GLY A 135 10.04 -5.82 -0.10
CA GLY A 135 11.12 -5.14 0.61
C GLY A 135 10.89 -4.87 2.09
N ARG A 136 9.72 -5.20 2.68
CA ARG A 136 9.43 -4.97 4.11
C ARG A 136 9.73 -3.55 4.61
N ALA A 137 9.59 -2.54 3.75
CA ALA A 137 9.97 -1.16 4.06
C ALA A 137 8.75 -0.37 4.55
N SER A 138 8.91 0.44 5.60
CA SER A 138 7.89 1.38 6.06
C SER A 138 7.89 2.68 5.25
N SER A 139 6.87 3.53 5.45
CA SER A 139 6.87 4.90 4.91
C SER A 139 8.10 5.69 5.34
N LEU A 140 8.53 5.51 6.60
CA LEU A 140 9.75 6.08 7.19
C LEU A 140 11.02 5.71 6.38
N HIS A 141 11.17 4.45 5.95
CA HIS A 141 12.30 4.04 5.11
C HIS A 141 12.31 4.78 3.76
N ARG A 142 11.14 4.95 3.15
CA ARG A 142 11.02 5.62 1.83
C ARG A 142 11.34 7.10 1.94
N THR A 143 10.88 7.75 3.01
CA THR A 143 11.19 9.14 3.31
C THR A 143 12.67 9.33 3.64
N ALA A 144 13.27 8.42 4.42
CA ALA A 144 14.70 8.43 4.72
C ALA A 144 15.57 8.37 3.46
N SER A 145 15.23 7.52 2.49
CA SER A 145 15.96 7.47 1.22
C SER A 145 15.72 8.70 0.34
N ALA A 146 14.55 9.33 0.42
CA ALA A 146 14.18 10.46 -0.42
C ALA A 146 14.67 11.82 0.11
N GLY A 147 14.94 11.94 1.42
CA GLY A 147 15.48 13.17 2.02
C GLY A 147 14.42 14.19 2.50
N HIS A 148 13.14 13.82 2.50
CA HIS A 148 12.06 14.73 2.90
C HIS A 148 11.98 14.86 4.44
N THR A 149 12.77 15.80 4.96
CA THR A 149 13.00 15.99 6.41
C THR A 149 11.72 16.37 7.16
N ASP A 150 10.89 17.22 6.57
CA ASP A 150 9.61 17.66 7.12
C ASP A 150 8.58 16.52 7.24
N VAL A 151 8.47 15.69 6.20
CA VAL A 151 7.66 14.48 6.21
C VAL A 151 8.22 13.48 7.22
N PHE A 152 9.54 13.32 7.29
CA PHE A 152 10.19 12.38 8.20
C PHE A 152 9.84 12.71 9.66
N GLN A 153 10.01 13.98 10.02
CA GLN A 153 9.68 14.49 11.36
C GLN A 153 8.19 14.28 11.67
N PHE A 154 7.30 14.62 10.73
CA PHE A 154 5.86 14.46 10.91
C PHE A 154 5.44 13.00 11.10
N LEU A 155 6.05 12.05 10.37
CA LEU A 155 5.77 10.63 10.55
C LEU A 155 6.20 10.15 11.94
N LEU A 156 7.37 10.57 12.43
CA LEU A 156 7.82 10.26 13.80
C LEU A 156 6.85 10.80 14.86
N GLU A 157 6.43 12.06 14.72
CA GLU A 157 5.42 12.68 15.60
C GLU A 157 4.08 11.93 15.55
N SER A 158 3.78 11.27 14.43
CA SER A 158 2.59 10.46 14.24
C SER A 158 2.74 9.00 14.70
N GLY A 159 3.82 8.65 15.39
CA GLY A 159 4.04 7.32 15.98
C GLY A 159 4.65 6.29 15.01
N ALA A 160 5.36 6.74 13.97
CA ALA A 160 6.11 5.87 13.09
C ALA A 160 7.32 5.25 13.83
N LYS A 161 7.51 3.95 13.70
CA LYS A 161 8.60 3.22 14.35
C LYS A 161 9.88 3.20 13.51
N THR A 162 11.01 3.37 14.19
CA THR A 162 12.37 3.41 13.61
C THR A 162 13.07 2.05 13.60
N ASP A 163 12.60 1.11 14.42
CA ASP A 163 13.20 -0.21 14.67
C ASP A 163 12.95 -1.26 13.57
N PHE A 164 12.08 -0.95 12.61
CA PHE A 164 11.82 -1.87 11.50
C PHE A 164 13.07 -2.10 10.65
N LYS A 165 13.29 -3.37 10.29
CA LYS A 165 14.27 -3.79 9.30
C LYS A 165 13.57 -4.19 8.01
N ASP A 166 14.06 -3.66 6.91
CA ASP A 166 13.60 -4.01 5.58
C ASP A 166 14.13 -5.40 5.12
N SER A 167 13.87 -5.82 3.89
CA SER A 167 14.28 -7.14 3.41
C SER A 167 15.78 -7.35 3.35
N ASP A 168 16.56 -6.28 3.29
CA ASP A 168 18.02 -6.31 3.32
C ASP A 168 18.55 -6.25 4.76
N GLY A 169 17.67 -6.28 5.76
CA GLY A 169 18.03 -6.11 7.18
C GLY A 169 18.33 -4.66 7.55
N LYS A 170 18.12 -3.72 6.62
CA LYS A 170 18.47 -2.32 6.81
C LYS A 170 17.39 -1.62 7.62
N THR A 171 17.83 -0.87 8.64
CA THR A 171 16.99 0.08 9.38
C THR A 171 16.81 1.38 8.59
N VAL A 172 15.99 2.30 9.09
CA VAL A 172 15.84 3.64 8.52
C VAL A 172 17.17 4.41 8.46
N LEU A 173 18.07 4.20 9.43
CA LEU A 173 19.39 4.84 9.47
C LEU A 173 20.27 4.37 8.32
N HIS A 174 20.34 3.05 8.07
CA HIS A 174 21.08 2.50 6.94
C HIS A 174 20.64 3.13 5.61
N ARG A 175 19.32 3.30 5.41
CA ARG A 175 18.76 3.90 4.20
C ARG A 175 19.03 5.40 4.09
N ALA A 176 19.01 6.14 5.19
CA ALA A 176 19.37 7.56 5.21
C ALA A 176 20.86 7.78 4.90
N VAL A 177 21.74 6.96 5.46
CA VAL A 177 23.19 7.01 5.23
C VAL A 177 23.55 6.62 3.79
N GLU A 178 23.00 5.51 3.29
CA GLU A 178 23.21 5.06 1.90
C GLU A 178 22.75 6.10 0.87
N ALA A 179 21.69 6.86 1.20
CA ALA A 179 21.15 7.94 0.38
C ALA A 179 21.80 9.31 0.65
N ASN A 180 22.79 9.40 1.54
CA ASN A 180 23.50 10.63 1.90
C ASN A 180 22.59 11.75 2.47
N GLN A 181 21.60 11.40 3.29
CA GLN A 181 20.62 12.35 3.84
C GLN A 181 21.02 12.84 5.24
N GLU A 182 22.00 13.76 5.31
CA GLU A 182 22.61 14.24 6.56
C GLU A 182 21.60 14.71 7.62
N ASN A 183 20.60 15.50 7.23
CA ASN A 183 19.59 16.02 8.17
C ASN A 183 18.74 14.90 8.77
N ILE A 184 18.37 13.90 7.97
CA ILE A 184 17.61 12.74 8.45
C ILE A 184 18.48 11.88 9.36
N VAL A 185 19.76 11.70 9.03
CA VAL A 185 20.72 10.98 9.90
C VAL A 185 20.76 11.63 11.29
N LYS A 186 20.87 12.96 11.37
CA LYS A 186 20.86 13.68 12.65
C LYS A 186 19.56 13.44 13.43
N ILE A 187 18.40 13.60 12.77
CA ILE A 187 17.10 13.36 13.41
C ILE A 187 16.98 11.94 13.94
N ILE A 188 17.42 10.94 13.17
CA ILE A 188 17.36 9.54 13.59
C ILE A 188 18.22 9.32 14.83
N LEU A 189 19.45 9.84 14.86
CA LEU A 189 20.37 9.68 15.98
C LEU A 189 19.93 10.44 17.24
N ASP A 190 19.22 11.56 17.07
CA ASP A 190 18.63 12.31 18.19
C ASP A 190 17.49 11.52 18.85
N VAL A 191 16.73 10.74 18.08
CA VAL A 191 15.58 9.96 18.56
C VAL A 191 15.98 8.55 19.02
N ASP A 192 16.87 7.90 18.27
CA ASP A 192 17.24 6.49 18.44
C ASP A 192 18.71 6.26 18.04
N PRO A 193 19.67 6.67 18.90
CA PRO A 193 21.10 6.54 18.61
C PRO A 193 21.55 5.08 18.52
N GLN A 194 20.80 4.14 19.09
CA GLN A 194 21.14 2.71 19.09
C GLN A 194 21.14 2.11 17.67
N LEU A 195 20.41 2.71 16.74
CA LEU A 195 20.40 2.28 15.35
C LEU A 195 21.78 2.41 14.66
N ALA A 196 22.69 3.23 15.20
CA ALA A 196 24.06 3.34 14.70
C ALA A 196 24.86 2.04 14.84
N HIS A 197 24.46 1.17 15.77
CA HIS A 197 25.15 -0.08 16.10
C HIS A 197 24.47 -1.32 15.52
N GLU A 198 23.33 -1.14 14.85
CA GLU A 198 22.60 -2.22 14.20
C GLU A 198 23.29 -2.64 12.90
N VAL A 199 23.37 -3.95 12.64
CA VAL A 199 23.88 -4.47 11.37
C VAL A 199 22.75 -4.89 10.43
N ASP A 200 23.00 -4.71 9.12
CA ASP A 200 22.16 -5.25 8.06
C ASP A 200 22.39 -6.76 7.83
N ASN A 201 21.72 -7.37 6.84
CA ASN A 201 21.87 -8.79 6.54
C ASN A 201 23.27 -9.17 6.01
N LYS A 202 24.10 -8.20 5.64
CA LYS A 202 25.50 -8.40 5.22
C LYS A 202 26.47 -8.20 6.38
N GLY A 203 25.98 -7.86 7.58
CA GLY A 203 26.80 -7.55 8.74
C GLY A 203 27.42 -6.16 8.70
N LEU A 204 26.91 -5.25 7.86
CA LEU A 204 27.41 -3.88 7.74
C LEU A 204 26.65 -2.95 8.69
N LEU A 205 27.38 -2.09 9.37
CA LEU A 205 26.82 -0.97 10.15
C LEU A 205 26.39 0.17 9.19
N PRO A 206 25.55 1.11 9.64
CA PRO A 206 25.20 2.28 8.84
C PRO A 206 26.44 3.07 8.39
N ILE A 207 27.45 3.21 9.26
CA ILE A 207 28.69 3.93 8.92
C ILE A 207 29.45 3.31 7.75
N ASP A 208 29.40 1.98 7.61
CA ASP A 208 30.07 1.25 6.51
C ASP A 208 29.42 1.55 5.16
N LEU A 209 28.16 1.99 5.15
CA LEU A 209 27.43 2.38 3.94
C LEU A 209 27.68 3.85 3.55
N SER A 210 28.34 4.64 4.42
CA SER A 210 28.53 6.07 4.20
C SER A 210 29.55 6.35 3.10
N ARG A 211 29.14 7.16 2.12
CA ARG A 211 30.03 7.71 1.08
C ARG A 211 30.53 9.12 1.39
N SER A 212 30.03 9.73 2.46
CA SER A 212 30.30 11.13 2.83
C SER A 212 31.06 11.20 4.14
N ASP A 213 32.16 11.95 4.14
CA ASP A 213 32.97 12.16 5.35
C ASP A 213 32.17 12.90 6.43
N ASN A 214 31.23 13.77 6.04
CA ASN A 214 30.34 14.43 7.01
C ASN A 214 29.49 13.42 7.78
N ILE A 215 28.85 12.48 7.07
CA ILE A 215 28.01 11.46 7.71
C ILE A 215 28.85 10.48 8.52
N LYS A 216 30.07 10.14 8.05
CA LYS A 216 31.00 9.34 8.84
C LYS A 216 31.35 10.04 10.16
N ASN A 217 31.73 11.30 10.11
CA ASN A 217 32.03 12.09 11.31
C ASN A 217 30.83 12.15 12.26
N ILE A 218 29.60 12.27 11.77
CA ILE A 218 28.41 12.24 12.62
C ILE A 218 28.29 10.88 13.33
N LEU A 219 28.44 9.77 12.60
CA LEU A 219 28.29 8.42 13.13
C LEU A 219 29.43 8.00 14.06
N GLU A 220 30.66 8.45 13.82
CA GLU A 220 31.82 8.19 14.69
C GLU A 220 31.68 8.84 16.07
N ASN A 221 30.90 9.91 16.17
CA ASN A 221 30.65 10.62 17.43
C ASN A 221 29.43 10.09 18.20
N VAL A 222 28.78 9.03 17.71
CA VAL A 222 27.65 8.41 18.43
C VAL A 222 28.20 7.59 19.61
N PRO A 223 27.74 7.84 20.85
CA PRO A 223 28.19 7.07 22.00
C PRO A 223 27.83 5.59 21.87
N ASN A 224 28.74 4.74 22.37
CA ASN A 224 28.53 3.29 22.51
C ASN A 224 27.50 2.96 23.59
#